data_AF-A0A2V7KR91-F1
#
_entry.id   AF-A0A2V7KR91-F1
#
_cell.length_a   1.000
_cell.length_b   1.000
_cell.length_c   1.000
_cell.angle_alpha   90.00
_cell.angle_beta   90.00
_cell.angle_gamma   90.00
#
_symmetry.space_group_name_H-M   'P 1'
#
loop_
_entity.id
_entity.type
_entity.pdbx_description
1 polymer ?
#
loop_
_entity_poly.entity_id
_entity_poly.type
_entity_poly.pdbx_seq_one_letter_code
_entity_poly.pdbx_strand_id
1 'polypeptide(L)'
;WDVMRSDDGGDSWREVSGNLPTDFGFVIDVHAHEPETVYVVPIKSDGEHYPPEGKLRVYRSRKGGNEWEALTKGLPQRDCYVNVLRDAMCVDTLDPCGVYFGTTGGQVYVSADGGDSWTPIVRDLPAVLSVEVQALP
;
A
#
# COMPACT_ATOMS: atom_id res chain seq x y z
N TRP A 1 -9.53 9.68 -8.14
CA TRP A 1 -8.53 9.00 -8.97
C TRP A 1 -8.55 7.51 -8.68
N ASP A 2 -8.88 6.71 -9.67
CA ASP A 2 -9.12 5.27 -9.53
C ASP A 2 -7.87 4.40 -9.62
N VAL A 3 -8.02 3.12 -9.27
CA VAL A 3 -7.06 2.08 -9.64
C VAL A 3 -7.41 1.56 -11.02
N MET A 4 -6.47 1.66 -11.96
CA MET A 4 -6.65 1.24 -13.34
C MET A 4 -5.72 0.06 -13.66
N ARG A 5 -6.18 -0.86 -14.50
CA ARG A 5 -5.39 -2.00 -14.99
C ARG A 5 -5.40 -2.04 -16.51
N SER A 6 -4.25 -2.40 -17.08
CA SER A 6 -4.10 -2.79 -18.48
C SER A 6 -3.55 -4.21 -18.55
N ASP A 7 -4.03 -4.99 -19.52
CA ASP A 7 -3.53 -6.34 -19.82
C ASP A 7 -2.89 -6.40 -21.23
N ASP A 8 -2.76 -5.26 -21.91
CA ASP A 8 -2.34 -5.12 -23.31
C ASP A 8 -1.19 -4.12 -23.48
N GLY A 9 -0.33 -3.99 -22.45
CA GLY A 9 0.84 -3.11 -22.52
C GLY A 9 0.52 -1.61 -22.45
N GLY A 10 -0.69 -1.26 -22.01
CA GLY A 10 -1.15 0.11 -21.84
C GLY A 10 -1.99 0.65 -22.99
N ASP A 11 -2.31 -0.16 -24.00
CA ASP A 11 -3.17 0.23 -25.13
C ASP A 11 -4.60 0.53 -24.66
N SER A 12 -5.11 -0.22 -23.69
CA SER A 12 -6.38 0.04 -23.04
C SER A 12 -6.31 -0.15 -21.52
N TRP A 13 -7.14 0.61 -20.81
CA TRP A 13 -7.21 0.61 -19.36
C TRP A 13 -8.65 0.42 -18.90
N ARG A 14 -8.83 -0.42 -17.87
CA ARG A 14 -10.11 -0.64 -17.21
C ARG A 14 -10.00 -0.33 -15.73
N GLU A 15 -11.04 0.28 -15.18
CA GLU A 15 -11.14 0.54 -13.75
C GLU A 15 -11.23 -0.77 -12.97
N VAL A 16 -10.49 -0.86 -11.87
CA VAL A 16 -10.50 -1.99 -10.94
C VAL A 16 -10.58 -1.53 -9.47
N SER A 17 -11.09 -0.33 -9.22
CA SER A 17 -11.28 0.24 -7.88
C SER A 17 -12.21 -0.62 -7.02
N GLY A 18 -13.33 -1.09 -7.58
CA GLY A 18 -14.23 -2.04 -6.92
C GLY A 18 -14.75 -1.56 -5.56
N ASN A 19 -14.41 -2.29 -4.48
CA ASN A 19 -14.85 -2.02 -3.11
C ASN A 19 -13.88 -1.18 -2.27
N LEU A 20 -12.92 -0.48 -2.87
CA LEU A 20 -12.07 0.46 -2.13
C LEU A 20 -12.92 1.55 -1.44
N PRO A 21 -12.52 2.03 -0.24
CA PRO A 21 -13.30 3.01 0.53
C PRO A 21 -13.29 4.42 -0.11
N THR A 22 -12.40 4.62 -1.06
CA THR A 22 -12.17 5.87 -1.78
C THR A 22 -11.43 5.51 -3.07
N ASP A 23 -11.76 6.18 -4.16
CA ASP A 23 -10.76 6.45 -5.19
C ASP A 23 -9.71 7.37 -4.54
N PHE A 24 -8.46 7.52 -4.92
CA PHE A 24 -7.44 8.38 -4.29
C PHE A 24 -6.50 7.66 -3.32
N GLY A 25 -5.23 7.81 -3.65
CA GLY A 25 -4.08 7.16 -3.07
C GLY A 25 -2.89 7.44 -3.97
N PHE A 26 -1.70 7.09 -3.52
CA PHE A 26 -0.47 7.36 -4.27
C PHE A 26 0.32 6.10 -4.60
N VAL A 27 0.42 5.17 -3.65
CA VAL A 27 1.20 3.94 -3.82
C VAL A 27 0.38 2.84 -4.48
N ILE A 28 1.09 2.06 -5.29
CA ILE A 28 0.66 0.76 -5.78
C ILE A 28 1.90 -0.11 -5.91
N ASP A 29 1.81 -1.37 -5.50
CA ASP A 29 2.89 -2.35 -5.70
C ASP A 29 2.32 -3.75 -5.93
N VAL A 30 3.07 -4.62 -6.58
CA VAL A 30 2.66 -5.96 -7.02
C VAL A 30 3.54 -7.00 -6.35
N HIS A 31 2.93 -8.02 -5.77
CA HIS A 31 3.64 -9.13 -5.13
C HIS A 31 4.63 -9.80 -6.09
N ALA A 32 5.86 -10.04 -5.64
CA ALA A 32 6.96 -10.52 -6.48
C ALA A 32 6.69 -11.88 -7.17
N HIS A 33 5.92 -12.76 -6.50
CA HIS A 33 5.65 -14.12 -6.98
C HIS A 33 4.18 -14.36 -7.39
N GLU A 34 3.30 -13.37 -7.23
CA GLU A 34 1.86 -13.49 -7.45
C GLU A 34 1.35 -12.26 -8.21
N PRO A 35 1.36 -12.24 -9.55
CA PRO A 35 1.11 -11.01 -10.34
C PRO A 35 -0.31 -10.45 -10.19
N GLU A 36 -1.26 -11.25 -9.71
CA GLU A 36 -2.62 -10.80 -9.40
C GLU A 36 -2.77 -10.28 -7.96
N THR A 37 -1.69 -10.33 -7.16
CA THR A 37 -1.66 -9.80 -5.80
C THR A 37 -1.09 -8.39 -5.81
N VAL A 38 -1.95 -7.41 -5.53
CA VAL A 38 -1.65 -5.96 -5.64
C VAL A 38 -1.99 -5.26 -4.32
N TYR A 39 -1.17 -4.29 -3.94
CA TYR A 39 -1.31 -3.50 -2.72
C TYR A 39 -1.53 -2.03 -3.03
N VAL A 40 -2.40 -1.37 -2.27
CA VAL A 40 -2.60 0.08 -2.29
C VAL A 40 -2.81 0.63 -0.87
N VAL A 41 -2.58 1.92 -0.66
CA VAL A 41 -2.91 2.62 0.59
C VAL A 41 -3.81 3.82 0.28
N PRO A 42 -5.15 3.66 0.38
CA PRO A 42 -6.08 4.73 0.06
C PRO A 42 -6.07 5.85 1.10
N ILE A 43 -6.25 7.09 0.65
CA ILE A 43 -6.40 8.29 1.47
C ILE A 43 -7.65 9.06 1.05
N LYS A 44 -8.16 9.92 1.92
CA LYS A 44 -9.51 10.46 1.83
C LYS A 44 -9.81 11.28 0.56
N SER A 45 -8.93 12.18 0.14
CA SER A 45 -9.09 12.99 -1.07
C SER A 45 -7.84 13.79 -1.43
N ASP A 46 -7.90 14.59 -2.49
CA ASP A 46 -6.89 15.57 -2.90
C ASP A 46 -6.72 16.75 -1.93
N GLY A 47 -7.77 17.11 -1.18
CA GLY A 47 -7.73 18.12 -0.12
C GLY A 47 -7.37 17.55 1.24
N GLU A 48 -7.54 16.24 1.44
CA GLU A 48 -7.41 15.57 2.73
C GLU A 48 -6.49 14.34 2.62
N HIS A 49 -5.19 14.59 2.71
CA HIS A 49 -4.14 13.57 2.54
C HIS A 49 -3.91 12.71 3.78
N TYR A 50 -4.96 12.02 4.26
CA TYR A 50 -4.88 11.08 5.37
C TYR A 50 -5.85 9.89 5.18
N PRO A 51 -5.67 8.75 5.87
CA PRO A 51 -6.46 7.55 5.64
C PRO A 51 -7.92 7.77 6.05
N PRO A 52 -8.90 7.18 5.33
CA PRO A 52 -10.30 7.28 5.71
C PRO A 52 -10.53 6.91 7.18
N GLU A 53 -11.36 7.70 7.87
CA GLU A 53 -11.68 7.54 9.29
C GLU A 53 -10.47 7.67 10.26
N GLY A 54 -9.31 8.15 9.80
CA GLY A 54 -8.10 8.19 10.62
C GLY A 54 -7.56 6.80 10.96
N LYS A 55 -7.81 5.82 10.09
CA LYS A 55 -7.44 4.41 10.26
C LYS A 55 -6.53 3.97 9.12
N LEU A 56 -5.26 3.70 9.43
CA LEU A 56 -4.29 3.26 8.43
C LEU A 56 -4.57 1.80 8.05
N ARG A 57 -4.70 1.55 6.74
CA ARG A 57 -4.99 0.23 6.18
C ARG A 57 -4.23 0.11 4.87
N VAL A 58 -3.55 -1.02 4.69
CA VAL A 58 -3.11 -1.45 3.36
C VAL A 58 -4.25 -2.28 2.78
N TYR A 59 -4.64 -2.03 1.54
CA TYR A 59 -5.63 -2.85 0.85
C TYR A 59 -4.91 -3.80 -0.10
N ARG A 60 -5.25 -5.08 -0.04
CA ARG A 60 -4.72 -6.13 -0.93
C ARG A 60 -5.85 -6.66 -1.80
N SER A 61 -5.60 -6.81 -3.10
CA SER A 61 -6.39 -7.69 -3.96
C SER A 61 -5.53 -8.87 -4.35
N ARG A 62 -6.11 -10.07 -4.48
CA ARG A 62 -5.46 -11.27 -5.05
C ARG A 62 -6.02 -11.65 -6.42
N LYS A 63 -6.81 -10.75 -7.01
CA LYS A 63 -7.51 -10.92 -8.30
C LYS A 63 -7.18 -9.78 -9.29
N GLY A 64 -6.09 -9.06 -9.02
CA GLY A 64 -5.66 -7.89 -9.76
C GLY A 64 -6.65 -6.73 -9.74
N GLY A 65 -7.32 -6.54 -8.59
CA GLY A 65 -8.27 -5.49 -8.29
C GLY A 65 -9.71 -5.96 -8.12
N ASN A 66 -10.67 -5.03 -8.15
CA ASN A 66 -12.12 -5.17 -7.93
C ASN A 66 -12.57 -5.67 -6.55
N GLU A 67 -11.88 -6.66 -6.00
CA GLU A 67 -12.10 -7.19 -4.66
C GLU A 67 -10.85 -6.97 -3.83
N TRP A 68 -10.99 -6.12 -2.82
CA TRP A 68 -9.93 -5.68 -1.94
C TRP A 68 -10.25 -6.01 -0.49
N GLU A 69 -9.28 -6.54 0.23
CA GLU A 69 -9.34 -6.78 1.66
C GLU A 69 -8.51 -5.74 2.41
N ALA A 70 -9.05 -5.26 3.54
CA ALA A 70 -8.35 -4.32 4.40
C ALA A 70 -7.40 -5.06 5.36
N LEU A 71 -6.11 -4.82 5.22
CA LEU A 71 -5.05 -5.33 6.07
C LEU A 71 -4.74 -4.32 7.17
N THR A 72 -5.00 -4.70 8.42
CA THR A 72 -5.03 -3.75 9.56
C THR A 72 -4.20 -4.17 10.76
N LYS A 73 -3.84 -5.45 10.85
CA LYS A 73 -3.20 -6.03 12.05
C LYS A 73 -1.81 -5.40 12.25
N GLY A 74 -1.66 -4.66 13.34
CA GLY A 74 -0.42 -3.94 13.68
C GLY A 74 -0.35 -2.49 13.19
N LEU A 75 -1.36 -2.02 12.44
CA LEU A 75 -1.45 -0.63 11.97
C LEU A 75 -2.36 0.23 12.88
N PRO A 76 -2.11 1.55 13.02
CA PRO A 76 -2.97 2.44 13.80
C PRO A 76 -4.42 2.49 13.29
N GLN A 77 -5.37 2.13 14.16
CA GLN A 77 -6.81 2.09 13.84
C GLN A 77 -7.62 3.25 14.46
N ARG A 78 -6.95 4.35 14.79
CA ARG A 78 -7.56 5.62 15.22
C ARG A 78 -6.51 6.73 15.19
N ASP A 79 -6.97 7.97 15.07
CA ASP A 79 -6.17 9.18 15.21
C ASP A 79 -4.92 9.20 14.29
N CYS A 80 -4.97 8.51 13.14
CA CYS A 80 -3.87 8.41 12.21
C CYS A 80 -4.06 9.37 11.04
N TYR A 81 -3.30 10.46 11.03
CA TYR A 81 -3.39 11.53 10.03
C TYR A 81 -2.10 11.66 9.22
N VAL A 82 -1.66 10.55 8.61
CA VAL A 82 -0.44 10.46 7.80
C VAL A 82 -0.76 10.13 6.35
N ASN A 83 0.16 10.41 5.45
CA ASN A 83 0.07 10.00 4.05
C ASN A 83 1.15 8.95 3.73
N VAL A 84 0.97 8.20 2.65
CA VAL A 84 1.98 7.33 2.05
C VAL A 84 2.22 7.84 0.63
N LEU A 85 3.43 8.31 0.34
CA LEU A 85 3.78 8.94 -0.94
C LEU A 85 4.09 7.89 -2.01
N ARG A 86 4.00 8.28 -3.30
CA ARG A 86 4.04 7.38 -4.47
C ARG A 86 5.16 6.35 -4.44
N ASP A 87 6.36 6.76 -4.05
CA ASP A 87 7.55 5.90 -4.04
C ASP A 87 7.85 5.32 -2.65
N ALA A 88 6.95 5.50 -1.68
CA ALA A 88 7.13 5.10 -0.29
C ALA A 88 6.56 3.71 0.01
N MET A 89 6.44 2.84 -0.98
CA MET A 89 6.10 1.42 -0.84
C MET A 89 7.02 0.59 -1.74
N CYS A 90 7.42 -0.58 -1.24
CA CYS A 90 8.24 -1.52 -1.98
C CYS A 90 7.98 -2.95 -1.45
N VAL A 91 8.13 -3.97 -2.31
CA VAL A 91 8.09 -5.39 -1.96
C VAL A 91 9.46 -6.04 -2.15
N ASP A 92 9.77 -7.06 -1.35
CA ASP A 92 10.95 -7.91 -1.57
C ASP A 92 10.62 -9.15 -2.41
N THR A 93 11.64 -9.97 -2.69
CA THR A 93 11.51 -11.23 -3.43
C THR A 93 11.64 -12.46 -2.54
N LEU A 94 11.51 -12.33 -1.21
CA LEU A 94 11.58 -13.45 -0.27
C LEU A 94 10.32 -14.33 -0.38
N ASP A 95 10.34 -15.47 0.31
CA ASP A 95 9.18 -16.36 0.46
C ASP A 95 8.99 -16.70 1.95
N PRO A 96 7.97 -16.14 2.63
CA PRO A 96 6.93 -15.24 2.10
C PRO A 96 7.46 -13.86 1.67
N CYS A 97 6.79 -13.23 0.69
CA CYS A 97 7.10 -11.88 0.20
C CYS A 97 6.89 -10.85 1.30
N GLY A 98 7.90 -10.01 1.53
CA GLY A 98 7.81 -8.84 2.40
C GLY A 98 7.19 -7.64 1.69
N VAL A 99 6.44 -6.83 2.45
CA VAL A 99 5.85 -5.56 1.99
C VAL A 99 6.23 -4.46 2.96
N TYR A 100 6.69 -3.34 2.43
CA TYR A 100 7.26 -2.24 3.19
C TYR A 100 6.61 -0.94 2.77
N PHE A 101 6.31 -0.05 3.73
CA PHE A 101 5.89 1.30 3.39
C PHE A 101 6.28 2.33 4.43
N GLY A 102 6.51 3.56 3.96
CA GLY A 102 6.88 4.72 4.75
C GLY A 102 5.74 5.74 4.83
N THR A 103 5.60 6.41 5.96
CA THR A 103 4.59 7.45 6.15
C THR A 103 5.21 8.85 6.15
N THR A 104 4.42 9.86 5.81
CA THR A 104 4.82 11.27 6.00
C THR A 104 4.96 11.65 7.48
N GLY A 105 4.48 10.81 8.40
CA GLY A 105 4.68 10.94 9.85
C GLY A 105 6.01 10.38 10.35
N GLY A 106 6.87 9.85 9.47
CA GLY A 106 8.21 9.38 9.83
C GLY A 106 8.28 7.94 10.34
N GLN A 107 7.25 7.12 10.09
CA GLN A 107 7.27 5.69 10.40
C GLN A 107 7.58 4.87 9.15
N VAL A 108 8.28 3.75 9.33
CA VAL A 108 8.42 2.69 8.32
C VAL A 108 7.84 1.41 8.89
N TYR A 109 6.87 0.83 8.19
CA TYR A 109 6.24 -0.43 8.52
C TYR A 109 6.72 -1.54 7.58
N VAL A 110 6.82 -2.75 8.12
CA VAL A 110 7.07 -3.97 7.36
C VAL A 110 6.00 -5.01 7.68
N SER A 111 5.64 -5.78 6.68
CA SER A 111 5.04 -7.10 6.81
C SER A 111 5.98 -8.13 6.21
N ALA A 112 6.24 -9.23 6.92
CA ALA A 112 7.04 -10.36 6.43
C ALA A 112 6.15 -11.57 6.04
N ASP A 113 4.84 -11.33 5.91
CA ASP A 113 3.80 -12.34 5.70
C ASP A 113 2.79 -11.87 4.63
N GLY A 114 3.27 -11.19 3.58
CA GLY A 114 2.45 -10.75 2.44
C GLY A 114 1.35 -9.75 2.80
N GLY A 115 1.50 -9.02 3.92
CA GLY A 115 0.58 -8.00 4.42
C GLY A 115 -0.37 -8.46 5.53
N ASP A 116 -0.33 -9.72 5.96
CA ASP A 116 -1.25 -10.24 6.98
C ASP A 116 -1.00 -9.64 8.37
N SER A 117 0.22 -9.22 8.68
CA SER A 117 0.57 -8.47 9.88
C SER A 117 1.71 -7.47 9.68
N TRP A 118 1.64 -6.34 10.40
CA TRP A 118 2.54 -5.21 10.23
C TRP A 118 3.29 -4.88 11.51
N THR A 119 4.57 -4.54 11.39
CA THR A 119 5.43 -4.07 12.48
C THR A 119 6.12 -2.77 12.08
N PRO A 120 6.10 -1.72 12.91
CA PRO A 120 6.92 -0.54 12.69
C PRO A 120 8.39 -0.86 13.04
N ILE A 121 9.27 -0.77 12.04
CA ILE A 121 10.71 -1.02 12.21
C ILE A 121 11.51 0.26 12.45
N VAL A 122 10.97 1.40 12.02
CA VAL A 122 11.56 2.72 12.28
C VAL A 122 10.46 3.71 12.63
N ARG A 123 10.77 4.66 13.50
CA ARG A 123 9.91 5.76 13.93
C ARG A 123 10.73 7.05 13.99
N ASP A 124 10.02 8.18 14.07
CA ASP A 124 10.59 9.50 14.37
C ASP A 124 11.60 10.02 13.32
N LEU A 125 11.45 9.58 12.06
CA LEU A 125 12.12 10.20 10.93
C LEU A 125 11.42 11.49 10.50
N PRO A 126 12.09 12.34 9.69
CA PRO A 126 11.38 13.24 8.79
C PRO A 126 10.40 12.46 7.89
N ALA A 127 9.54 13.19 7.16
CA ALA A 127 8.60 12.58 6.22
C ALA A 127 9.33 11.63 5.26
N VAL A 128 8.88 10.37 5.21
CA VAL A 128 9.46 9.35 4.32
C VAL A 128 8.94 9.60 2.91
N LEU A 129 9.85 9.92 2.00
CA LEU A 129 9.50 10.24 0.61
C LEU A 129 9.52 8.99 -0.28
N SER A 130 10.43 8.07 -0.01
CA SER A 130 10.59 6.83 -0.75
C SER A 130 11.10 5.71 0.16
N VAL A 131 10.76 4.47 -0.17
CA VAL A 131 11.22 3.23 0.44
C VAL A 131 11.63 2.30 -0.68
N GLU A 132 12.82 1.72 -0.58
CA GLU A 132 13.34 0.72 -1.50
C GLU A 132 13.91 -0.43 -0.69
N VAL A 133 13.72 -1.66 -1.16
CA VAL A 133 14.22 -2.86 -0.48
C VAL A 133 15.10 -3.69 -1.39
N GLN A 134 16.05 -4.39 -0.79
CA GLN A 134 16.92 -5.30 -1.50
C GLN A 134 17.08 -6.58 -0.67
N ALA A 135 16.74 -7.72 -1.29
CA ALA A 135 17.14 -9.01 -0.78
C ALA A 135 18.62 -9.25 -1.11
N LEU A 136 19.41 -9.61 -0.10
CA LEU A 136 20.82 -9.97 -0.27
C LEU A 136 20.96 -11.50 -0.33
N PRO A 137 21.97 -12.03 -1.04
CA PRO A 137 22.25 -13.47 -1.09
C PRO A 137 22.62 -14.09 0.27
#